data_AF-A0A067DA77-F1
#
_entry.id   AF-A0A067DA77-F1
#
_cell.length_a   1.000
_cell.length_b   1.000
_cell.length_c   1.000
_cell.angle_alpha   90.00
_cell.angle_beta   90.00
_cell.angle_gamma   90.00
#
_symmetry.space_group_name_H-M   'P 1'
#
loop_
_entity.id
_entity.type
_entity.pdbx_description
1 polymer ?
#
loop_
_entity_poly.entity_id
_entity_poly.type
_entity_poly.pdbx_seq_one_letter_code
_entity_poly.pdbx_strand_id
1 'polypeptide(L)'
;VYGMLMARSTYEGMKLADKDKRPFVLTRAGFIGSQRYAATWTGDNVSNWEHLHMSISMVLQLDLILVDLLEMQHLDFLDGGWV
;
A
#
# COMPACT_ATOMS: atom_id res chain seq x y z
N VAL A 1 1.16 7.63 13.05
CA VAL A 1 -0.13 8.30 13.41
C VAL A 1 -0.62 9.25 12.32
N TYR A 2 0.18 10.23 11.86
CA TYR A 2 -0.26 11.18 10.81
C TYR A 2 -0.80 10.51 9.54
N GLY A 3 -0.07 9.56 8.95
CA GLY A 3 -0.51 8.85 7.74
C GLY A 3 -1.83 8.08 7.93
N MET A 4 -2.07 7.51 9.11
CA MET A 4 -3.34 6.84 9.43
C MET A 4 -4.51 7.82 9.49
N LEU A 5 -4.32 8.99 10.11
CA LEU A 5 -5.36 10.01 10.18
C LEU A 5 -5.65 10.59 8.80
N MET A 6 -4.62 10.81 7.98
CA MET A 6 -4.77 11.22 6.58
C MET A 6 -5.59 10.18 5.79
N ALA A 7 -5.19 8.91 5.84
CA ALA A 7 -5.89 7.82 5.16
C ALA A 7 -7.37 7.71 5.60
N ARG A 8 -7.64 7.87 6.90
CA ARG A 8 -9.00 7.86 7.45
C ARG A 8 -9.83 9.03 6.92
N SER A 9 -9.31 10.25 6.97
CA SER A 9 -10.02 11.44 6.47
C SER A 9 -10.31 11.34 4.97
N THR A 10 -9.36 10.82 4.18
CA THR A 10 -9.56 10.57 2.75
C THR A 10 -10.64 9.52 2.51
N TYR A 11 -10.60 8.40 3.24
CA TYR A 11 -11.61 7.33 3.12
C TYR A 11 -13.01 7.84 3.45
N GLU A 12 -13.18 8.55 4.57
CA GLU A 12 -14.45 9.14 4.98
C GLU A 12 -14.92 10.20 3.97
N GLY A 13 -14.02 11.04 3.46
CA GLY A 13 -14.33 12.03 2.42
C GLY A 13 -14.81 11.40 1.11
N MET A 14 -14.16 10.34 0.63
CA MET A 14 -14.60 9.64 -0.58
C MET A 14 -15.96 8.95 -0.39
N LYS A 15 -16.21 8.38 0.79
CA LYS A 15 -17.52 7.80 1.12
C LYS A 15 -18.64 8.84 1.16
N LEU A 16 -18.33 10.07 1.54
CA LEU A 16 -19.27 11.19 1.49
C LEU A 16 -19.52 11.69 0.06
N ALA A 17 -18.48 11.66 -0.79
CA ALA A 17 -18.56 12.11 -2.17
C ALA A 17 -19.39 11.18 -3.06
N ASP A 18 -19.26 9.87 -2.91
CA ASP A 18 -20.01 8.87 -3.66
C ASP A 18 -20.31 7.65 -2.76
N LYS A 19 -21.58 7.51 -2.36
CA LYS A 19 -22.02 6.46 -1.43
C LYS A 19 -22.17 5.09 -2.09
N ASP A 20 -22.28 5.06 -3.42
CA ASP A 20 -22.55 3.84 -4.18
C ASP A 20 -21.25 3.13 -4.61
N LYS A 21 -20.11 3.80 -4.50
CA LYS A 21 -18.80 3.24 -4.83
C LYS A 21 -17.98 2.92 -3.58
N ARG A 22 -17.26 1.80 -3.63
CA ARG A 22 -16.30 1.44 -2.59
C ARG A 22 -15.09 2.39 -2.66
N PRO A 23 -14.78 3.15 -1.60
CA PRO A 23 -13.60 3.99 -1.58
C PRO A 23 -12.33 3.13 -1.64
N PHE A 24 -11.40 3.50 -2.52
CA PHE A 24 -10.07 2.90 -2.61
C PHE A 24 -9.02 3.95 -2.28
N VAL A 25 -8.37 3.83 -1.11
CA VAL A 25 -7.28 4.70 -0.67
C VAL A 25 -6.00 3.89 -0.67
N LEU A 26 -4.96 4.44 -1.31
CA LEU A 26 -3.61 3.89 -1.27
C LEU A 26 -2.73 4.84 -0.45
N THR A 27 -2.03 4.32 0.55
CA THR A 27 -1.14 5.11 1.43
C THR A 27 0.26 4.52 1.49
N ARG A 28 1.28 5.37 1.56
CA ARG A 28 2.65 4.95 1.86
C ARG A 28 2.91 4.80 3.37
N ALA A 29 2.12 5.47 4.19
CA ALA A 29 2.33 5.53 5.64
C ALA A 29 1.15 4.90 6.38
N GLY A 30 1.41 3.78 7.06
CA GLY A 30 0.45 3.05 7.88
C GLY A 30 0.77 3.09 9.37
N PHE A 31 -0.22 2.84 10.20
CA PHE A 31 -0.08 2.48 11.60
C PHE A 31 -1.02 1.30 11.89
N ILE A 32 -0.93 0.69 13.08
CA ILE A 32 -1.83 -0.40 13.48
C ILE A 32 -3.29 0.06 13.33
N GLY A 33 -4.09 -0.67 12.54
CA GLY A 33 -5.48 -0.31 12.25
C GLY A 33 -5.71 0.44 10.92
N SER A 34 -4.65 0.83 10.21
CA SER A 34 -4.73 1.53 8.91
C SER A 34 -5.42 0.72 7.80
N GLN A 35 -5.39 -0.61 7.85
CA GLN A 35 -6.01 -1.51 6.89
C GLN A 35 -7.53 -1.31 6.73
N ARG A 36 -8.18 -0.71 7.72
CA ARG A 36 -9.62 -0.41 7.67
C ARG A 36 -9.95 0.73 6.71
N TYR A 37 -8.97 1.56 6.39
CA TYR A 37 -9.17 2.81 5.64
C TYR A 37 -8.37 2.86 4.33
N ALA A 38 -7.22 2.19 4.26
CA ALA A 38 -6.36 2.23 3.08
C ALA A 38 -5.53 0.96 2.93
N ALA A 39 -5.23 0.61 1.69
CA ALA A 39 -4.17 -0.33 1.35
C ALA A 39 -2.81 0.39 1.41
N THR A 40 -1.77 -0.34 1.81
CA THR A 40 -0.39 0.17 1.84
C THR A 40 0.41 -0.46 0.71
N TRP A 41 1.46 0.21 0.21
CA TRP A 41 2.48 -0.42 -0.63
C TRP A 41 3.86 -0.30 0.02
N THR A 42 4.79 -1.17 -0.36
CA THR A 42 6.14 -1.31 0.23
C THR A 42 7.07 -0.12 0.00
N GLY A 43 6.62 0.91 -0.73
CA GLY A 43 7.39 2.09 -1.08
C GLY A 43 8.07 1.99 -2.44
N ASP A 44 9.04 2.86 -2.65
CA ASP A 44 9.78 2.98 -3.90
C ASP A 44 10.81 1.82 -3.97
N ASN A 45 10.65 0.93 -4.94
CA ASN A 45 11.56 -0.17 -5.24
C ASN A 45 12.47 0.19 -6.42
N VAL A 46 13.39 -0.72 -6.73
CA VAL A 46 14.25 -0.67 -7.92
C VAL A 46 14.08 -2.03 -8.59
N SER A 47 14.07 -2.06 -9.92
CA SER A 47 13.91 -3.29 -10.70
C SER A 47 15.19 -4.14 -10.70
N ASN A 48 15.53 -4.70 -9.53
CA ASN A 48 16.66 -5.61 -9.34
C ASN A 48 16.24 -6.84 -8.51
N TRP A 49 16.98 -7.94 -8.65
CA TRP A 49 16.63 -9.22 -8.03
C TRP A 49 16.67 -9.16 -6.51
N GLU A 50 17.52 -8.30 -5.96
CA GLU A 50 17.65 -8.06 -4.53
C GLU A 50 16.37 -7.46 -3.96
N HIS A 51 15.80 -6.45 -4.63
CA HIS A 51 14.56 -5.80 -4.21
C HIS A 51 13.35 -6.72 -4.36
N LEU A 52 13.33 -7.56 -5.41
CA LEU A 52 12.33 -8.61 -5.55
C LEU A 52 12.41 -9.64 -4.41
N HIS A 53 13.62 -10.06 -4.03
CA HIS A 53 13.79 -10.99 -2.91
C HIS A 53 13.39 -10.37 -1.57
N MET A 54 13.71 -9.08 -1.36
CA MET A 54 13.30 -8.34 -0.16
C MET A 54 11.78 -8.17 -0.05
N SER A 55 11.07 -8.11 -1.19
CA SER A 55 9.60 -7.92 -1.23
C SER A 55 8.86 -8.93 -0.36
N ILE A 56 9.25 -10.20 -0.44
CA ILE A 56 8.61 -11.32 0.25
C ILE A 56 8.64 -11.09 1.77
N SER A 57 9.81 -10.71 2.29
CA SER A 57 9.97 -10.43 3.72
C SER A 57 9.19 -9.19 4.15
N MET A 58 9.10 -8.17 3.29
CA MET A 58 8.32 -6.95 3.57
C MET A 58 6.81 -7.22 3.60
N VAL A 59 6.31 -8.05 2.68
CA VAL A 59 4.89 -8.47 2.64
C VAL A 59 4.52 -9.20 3.93
N LEU A 60 5.30 -10.20 4.32
CA LEU A 60 5.04 -11.00 5.53
C LEU A 60 5.03 -10.15 6.81
N GLN A 61 5.91 -9.15 6.89
CA GLN A 61 5.94 -8.24 8.05
C GLN A 61 4.70 -7.35 8.12
N LEU A 62 4.21 -6.86 6.98
CA LEU A 62 3.01 -6.02 6.91
C LEU A 62 1.74 -6.81 7.26
N ASP A 63 1.63 -8.04 6.77
CA ASP A 63 0.54 -8.97 7.12
C ASP A 63 0.52 -9.25 8.63
N LEU A 64 1.69 -9.50 9.24
CA LEU A 64 1.79 -9.78 10.66
C LEU A 64 1.32 -8.62 11.54
N ILE A 65 1.61 -7.37 11.15
CA ILE A 65 1.13 -6.17 11.86
C ILE A 65 -0.29 -5.75 11.46
N LEU A 66 -0.97 -6.59 10.68
CA LEU A 66 -2.33 -6.40 10.17
C LEU A 66 -2.48 -5.14 9.29
N VAL A 67 -1.43 -4.72 8.58
CA VAL A 67 -1.51 -3.63 7.60
C VAL A 67 -1.60 -4.25 6.20
N ASP A 68 -2.76 -4.13 5.56
CA ASP A 68 -3.05 -4.75 4.27
C ASP A 68 -2.17 -4.17 3.15
N LEU A 69 -1.53 -5.06 2.38
CA LEU A 69 -0.56 -4.71 1.33
C LEU A 69 -1.16 -4.90 -0.06
N LEU A 70 -0.90 -3.93 -0.93
CA LEU A 70 -1.03 -4.07 -2.37
C LEU A 70 0.35 -4.19 -3.00
N GLU A 71 0.64 -5.36 -3.59
CA GLU A 71 1.92 -5.62 -4.24
C GLU A 71 1.95 -4.98 -5.64
N MET A 72 2.78 -3.96 -5.84
CA MET A 72 2.97 -3.28 -7.14
C MET A 72 4.25 -3.71 -7.85
N GLN A 73 5.09 -4.56 -7.22
CA GLN A 73 6.46 -4.79 -7.69
C GLN A 73 6.57 -5.71 -8.90
N HIS A 74 5.52 -6.46 -9.23
CA HIS A 74 5.52 -7.34 -10.38
C HIS A 74 5.50 -6.58 -11.72
N LEU A 75 4.89 -5.39 -11.74
CA LEU A 75 4.78 -4.56 -12.95
C LEU A 75 6.16 -4.03 -13.38
N ASP A 76 7.00 -3.57 -12.44
CA ASP A 76 8.32 -3.02 -12.75
C ASP A 76 9.33 -4.06 -13.27
N PHE A 77 9.11 -5.34 -12.97
CA PHE A 77 9.99 -6.44 -13.37
C PHE A 77 9.68 -6.99 -14.77
N LEU A 78 8.41 -6.92 -15.19
CA LEU A 78 7.97 -7.41 -16.50
C LEU A 78 8.33 -6.46 -17.65
N ASP A 79 8.56 -5.18 -17.35
CA ASP A 79 8.85 -4.15 -18.36
C ASP A 79 10.32 -4.12 -18.82
N GLY A 80 11.20 -4.96 -18.27
CA GLY A 80 12.57 -5.18 -18.78
C GLY A 80 13.45 -3.93 -18.89
N GLY A 81 13.06 -2.82 -18.26
CA GLY A 81 13.73 -1.54 -18.34
C GLY A 81 14.75 -1.37 -17.23
N TRP A 82 16.03 -1.41 -17.59
CA TRP A 82 17.08 -0.73 -16.83
C TRP A 82 16.87 0.77 -16.96
N VAL A 83 16.07 1.37 -16.08
CA VAL A 83 16.02 2.84 -15.90
C VAL A 83 16.19 3.14 -14.42
#